data_AF-A0A7Y3PN71-F1
#
_entry.id   AF-A0A7Y3PN71-F1
#
_cell.length_a   1.000
_cell.length_b   1.000
_cell.length_c   1.000
_cell.angle_alpha   90.00
_cell.angle_beta   90.00
_cell.angle_gamma   90.00
#
_symmetry.space_group_name_H-M   'P 1'
#
loop_
_entity.id
_entity.type
_entity.pdbx_description
1 polymer ?
#
loop_
_entity_poly.entity_id
_entity_poly.type
_entity_poly.pdbx_seq_one_letter_code
_entity_poly.pdbx_strand_id
1 'polypeptide(L)' 'MNASVVRRPTEHAALRAAARSARPLPPVDCLLEALVIARRAGDREGMTLAAHRAVRAAAPEVGAP' A
#
# COMPACT_ATOMS: atom_id res chain seq x y z
N MET A 1 -18.27 -38.52 7.67
CA MET A 1 -18.14 -37.36 6.76
C MET A 1 -16.75 -36.80 6.92
N ASN A 2 -15.84 -37.04 5.96
CA ASN A 2 -14.49 -36.47 5.98
C ASN A 2 -14.57 -35.00 5.58
N ALA A 3 -14.50 -34.10 6.56
CA ALA A 3 -14.34 -32.68 6.29
C ALA A 3 -12.93 -32.49 5.72
N SER A 4 -12.84 -32.21 4.42
CA SER A 4 -11.58 -31.74 3.83
C SER A 4 -11.13 -30.52 4.62
N VAL A 5 -9.97 -30.60 5.27
CA VAL A 5 -9.37 -29.47 5.99
C VAL A 5 -9.07 -28.38 4.97
N VAL A 6 -9.99 -27.42 4.84
CA VAL A 6 -9.74 -26.19 4.09
C VAL A 6 -8.71 -25.42 4.92
N ARG A 7 -7.42 -25.56 4.56
CA ARG A 7 -6.35 -24.78 5.17
C ARG A 7 -6.61 -23.32 4.83
N ARG A 8 -7.24 -22.58 5.76
CA ARG A 8 -7.30 -21.12 5.65
C ARG A 8 -5.86 -20.64 5.53
N PRO A 9 -5.53 -19.77 4.56
CA PRO A 9 -4.23 -19.11 4.55
C PRO A 9 -4.00 -18.56 5.95
N THR A 10 -2.85 -18.88 6.55
CA THR A 10 -2.49 -18.24 7.82
C THR A 10 -2.53 -16.73 7.61
N GLU A 11 -2.78 -15.96 8.66
CA GLU A 11 -2.80 -14.50 8.58
C GLU A 11 -1.55 -13.96 7.85
N HIS A 12 -0.38 -14.53 8.12
CA HIS A 12 0.87 -14.23 7.41
C HIS A 12 0.86 -14.55 5.91
N ALA A 13 0.19 -15.63 5.48
CA ALA A 13 0.06 -15.96 4.07
C ALA A 13 -0.91 -14.99 3.36
N ALA A 14 -2.01 -14.63 4.02
CA ALA A 14 -2.96 -13.64 3.51
C ALA A 14 -2.32 -12.25 3.40
N LEU A 15 -1.61 -11.79 4.46
CA LEU A 15 -0.87 -10.53 4.46
C LEU A 15 0.20 -10.51 3.37
N ARG A 16 0.97 -11.58 3.21
CA ARG A 16 1.99 -11.67 2.14
C ARG A 16 1.37 -11.69 0.75
N ALA A 17 0.21 -12.33 0.56
CA ALA A 17 -0.47 -12.32 -0.74
C ALA A 17 -1.04 -10.91 -1.05
N ALA A 18 -1.66 -10.26 -0.05
CA ALA A 18 -2.19 -8.91 -0.18
C ALA A 18 -1.11 -7.84 -0.34
N ALA A 19 0.10 -8.06 0.19
CA ALA A 19 1.25 -7.18 0.00
C ALA A 19 1.91 -7.35 -1.38
N ARG A 20 1.75 -8.53 -2.00
CA ARG A 20 2.31 -8.85 -3.33
C ARG A 20 1.45 -8.37 -4.50
N SER A 21 0.21 -7.95 -4.26
CA SER A 21 -0.61 -7.40 -5.34
C SER A 21 -0.25 -5.94 -5.61
N ALA A 22 -0.02 -5.62 -6.88
CA ALA A 22 0.07 -4.24 -7.33
C ALA A 22 -1.29 -3.57 -7.09
N ARG A 23 -1.41 -2.82 -5.99
CA ARG A 23 -2.59 -1.98 -5.79
C ARG A 23 -2.50 -0.78 -6.71
N PRO A 24 -3.57 -0.46 -7.45
CA PRO A 24 -3.63 0.79 -8.18
C PRO A 24 -3.39 1.93 -7.21
N LEU A 25 -2.41 2.76 -7.51
CA LEU A 25 -2.11 3.97 -6.77
C LEU A 25 -2.94 5.12 -7.35
N PRO A 26 -3.36 6.10 -6.53
CA PRO A 26 -3.88 7.35 -7.05
C PRO A 26 -2.86 8.04 -7.97
N PRO A 27 -3.30 8.95 -8.86
CA PRO A 27 -2.40 9.80 -9.64
C PRO A 27 -1.41 10.55 -8.74
N VAL A 28 -0.22 10.84 -9.26
CA VAL A 28 0.85 11.55 -8.52
C VAL A 28 0.34 12.88 -7.97
N ASP A 29 -0.42 13.65 -8.74
CA ASP A 29 -0.96 14.95 -8.31
C ASP A 29 -1.83 14.82 -7.05
N CYS A 30 -2.71 13.82 -6.99
CA CYS A 30 -3.53 13.55 -5.81
C CYS A 30 -2.68 13.18 -4.59
N LEU A 31 -1.56 12.47 -4.79
CA LEU A 31 -0.66 12.08 -3.70
C LEU A 31 0.15 13.27 -3.18
N LEU A 32 0.54 14.20 -4.07
CA LEU A 32 1.21 15.45 -3.69
C LEU A 32 0.24 16.38 -2.94
N GLU A 33 -1.02 16.49 -3.37
CA GLU A 33 -2.06 17.20 -2.64
C GLU A 33 -2.27 16.62 -1.23
N ALA A 34 -2.36 15.29 -1.10
CA ALA A 34 -2.47 14.62 0.19
C ALA A 34 -1.28 14.91 1.11
N LEU A 35 -0.06 15.01 0.55
CA LEU A 35 1.14 15.37 1.30
C LEU A 35 1.08 16.81 1.83
N VAL A 36 0.55 17.76 1.05
CA VAL A 36 0.32 19.14 1.49
C VAL A 36 -0.70 19.19 2.62
N ILE A 37 -1.79 18.42 2.52
CA ILE A 37 -2.82 18.32 3.57
C ILE A 37 -2.21 17.73 4.85
N ALA A 38 -1.49 16.61 4.78
CA ALA A 38 -0.85 15.99 5.93
C ALA A 38 0.16 16.92 6.60
N ARG A 39 0.94 17.67 5.81
CA ARG A 39 1.88 18.68 6.31
C ARG A 39 1.17 19.79 7.08
N ARG A 40 0.02 20.29 6.57
CA ARG A 40 -0.78 21.31 7.23
C ARG A 40 -1.42 20.81 8.52
N ALA A 41 -1.79 19.53 8.58
CA ALA A 41 -2.35 18.88 9.76
C ALA A 41 -1.30 18.48 10.81
N GLY A 42 0.00 18.55 10.48
CA GLY A 42 1.06 18.02 11.34
C GLY A 42 1.09 16.49 11.42
N ASP A 43 0.44 15.80 10.47
CA ASP A 43 0.36 14.34 10.42
C ASP A 43 1.61 13.74 9.77
N ARG A 44 2.55 13.29 10.61
CA ARG A 44 3.81 12.68 10.18
C ARG A 44 3.62 11.35 9.45
N GLU A 45 2.62 10.57 9.85
CA GLU A 45 2.34 9.26 9.23
C GLU A 45 1.71 9.46 7.86
N GLY A 46 0.75 10.38 7.75
CA GLY A 46 0.16 10.80 6.48
C GLY A 46 1.21 11.32 5.51
N MET A 47 2.16 12.15 5.98
CA MET A 47 3.27 12.63 5.16
C MET A 47 4.14 11.48 4.64
N THR A 48 4.56 10.56 5.52
CA THR A 48 5.42 9.42 5.15
C THR A 48 4.72 8.51 4.14
N LEU A 49 3.46 8.19 4.38
CA LEU A 49 2.66 7.34 3.50
C LEU A 49 2.44 7.97 2.12
N ALA A 50 2.07 9.26 2.07
CA ALA A 50 1.85 9.97 0.81
C ALA A 50 3.15 10.07 0.00
N ALA A 51 4.28 10.37 0.65
CA ALA A 51 5.59 10.44 0.01
C ALA A 51 5.99 9.09 -0.61
N HIS A 52 5.89 7.99 0.14
CA HIS A 52 6.23 6.67 -0.39
C HIS A 52 5.34 6.25 -1.55
N ARG A 53 4.03 6.54 -1.47
CA ARG A 53 3.11 6.25 -2.58
C ARG A 53 3.41 7.10 -3.81
N ALA A 54 3.75 8.39 -3.64
CA ALA A 54 4.09 9.27 -4.75
C ALA A 54 5.33 8.77 -5.50
N VAL A 55 6.37 8.35 -4.78
CA VAL A 55 7.57 7.75 -5.38
C VAL A 55 7.23 6.49 -6.16
N ARG A 56 6.44 5.57 -5.58
CA ARG A 56 6.04 4.34 -6.28
C ARG A 56 5.17 4.60 -7.53
N ALA A 57 4.38 5.66 -7.52
CA ALA A 57 3.54 6.04 -8.66
C ALA A 57 4.36 6.73 -9.78
N ALA A 58 5.35 7.54 -9.40
CA ALA A 58 6.22 8.26 -10.34
C ALA A 58 7.38 7.42 -10.89
N ALA A 59 7.87 6.45 -10.10
CA ALA A 59 8.96 5.54 -10.42
C ALA A 59 8.51 4.09 -10.15
N PRO A 60 7.77 3.46 -11.08
CA PRO A 60 7.18 2.13 -10.89
C PRO A 60 8.20 1.01 -10.62
N GLU A 61 9.46 1.22 -10.99
CA GLU A 61 10.59 0.35 -10.66
C GLU A 61 10.85 0.26 -9.15
N VAL A 62 10.45 1.28 -8.39
CA VAL A 62 10.57 1.30 -6.93
C VAL A 62 9.47 0.44 -6.31
N GLY A 63 9.87 -0.70 -5.74
CA GLY A 63 8.95 -1.66 -5.12
C GLY A 63 8.30 -2.63 -6.12
N ALA A 64 8.89 -2.78 -7.31
CA ALA A 64 8.71 -3.96 -8.13
C ALA A 64 9.16 -5.23 -7.35
N PRO A 65 8.50 -6.38 -7.54
CA PRO A 65 8.84 -7.62 -6.85
C PRO A 65 10.23 -8.14 -7.18
#